data_AF-A0A218NNP6-F1
#
_entry.id   AF-A0A218NNP6-F1
#
_cell.length_a   1.000
_cell.length_b   1.000
_cell.length_c   1.000
_cell.angle_alpha   90.00
_cell.angle_beta   90.00
_cell.angle_gamma   90.00
#
_symmetry.space_group_name_H-M   'P 1'
#
loop_
_entity.id
_entity.type
_entity.pdbx_description
1 polymer ?
#
loop_
_entity_poly.entity_id
_entity_poly.type
_entity_poly.pdbx_seq_one_letter_code
_entity_poly.pdbx_strand_id
1 'polypeptide(L)'
;MTERVYSVDKEEVESLSKLLSYDPYLDNTLIPPIPEQWNKEDYLEKHPEFKQQAEELNKKRAEALEKIKTDKDLNTIFAREQCELKESSYYGFEDDKYYLYIKANEEFLDRAEDMFKRKFKTIKRADAEKGGIVIKRLNEEESNANAGVGFLFG
;
A
#
# COMPACT_ATOMS: atom_id res chain seq x y z
N MET A 1 1.79 -10.58 -13.46
CA MET A 1 2.09 -9.33 -12.74
C MET A 1 3.14 -8.59 -13.54
N THR A 2 2.99 -7.28 -13.67
CA THR A 2 3.88 -6.38 -14.42
C THR A 2 4.76 -5.62 -13.44
N GLU A 3 6.00 -5.37 -13.82
CA GLU A 3 7.00 -4.67 -13.00
C GLU A 3 7.25 -3.28 -13.56
N ARG A 4 7.36 -2.30 -12.67
CA ARG A 4 7.40 -0.88 -13.02
C ARG A 4 8.26 -0.14 -12.02
N VAL A 5 9.27 0.57 -12.51
CA VAL A 5 10.24 1.32 -11.68
C VAL A 5 10.06 2.82 -11.87
N TYR A 6 10.17 3.56 -10.77
CA TYR A 6 10.09 5.01 -10.71
C TYR A 6 11.29 5.57 -9.96
N SER A 7 11.77 6.74 -10.37
CA SER A 7 12.73 7.54 -9.61
C SER A 7 12.00 8.68 -8.91
N VAL A 8 12.38 9.01 -7.68
CA VAL A 8 11.82 10.11 -6.88
C VAL A 8 12.95 10.85 -6.16
N ASP A 9 12.80 12.16 -6.01
CA ASP A 9 13.78 12.96 -5.28
C ASP A 9 13.55 12.84 -3.78
N LYS A 10 14.63 13.01 -3.00
CA LYS A 10 14.64 12.79 -1.54
C LYS A 10 13.55 13.55 -0.77
N GLU A 11 13.20 14.74 -1.25
CA GLU A 11 12.20 15.64 -0.63
C GLU A 11 10.80 15.01 -0.54
N GLU A 12 10.46 14.08 -1.44
CA GLU A 12 9.13 13.46 -1.50
C GLU A 12 9.09 12.05 -0.89
N VAL A 13 10.24 11.51 -0.49
CA VAL A 13 10.39 10.12 0.00
C VAL A 13 9.58 9.85 1.25
N GLU A 14 9.52 10.78 2.21
CA GLU A 14 8.75 10.60 3.43
C GLU A 14 7.25 10.47 3.13
N SER A 15 6.73 11.37 2.29
CA SER A 15 5.33 11.37 1.85
C SER A 15 5.00 10.12 1.03
N LEU A 16 5.92 9.69 0.16
CA LEU A 16 5.77 8.47 -0.62
C LEU A 16 5.78 7.23 0.29
N SER A 17 6.70 7.15 1.24
CA SER A 17 6.79 6.03 2.19
C SER A 17 5.51 5.89 3.03
N LYS A 18 4.93 7.01 3.48
CA LYS A 18 3.62 7.01 4.15
C LYS A 18 2.51 6.48 3.24
N LEU A 19 2.47 6.89 1.97
CA LEU A 19 1.52 6.37 1.00
C LEU A 19 1.69 4.85 0.77
N LEU A 20 2.93 4.38 0.64
CA LEU A 20 3.23 2.98 0.36
C LEU A 20 2.87 2.04 1.52
N SER A 21 2.90 2.54 2.75
CA SER A 21 2.58 1.78 3.97
C SER A 21 1.14 1.92 4.44
N TYR A 22 0.36 2.83 3.85
CA TYR A 22 -1.01 3.10 4.27
C TYR A 22 -2.01 2.08 3.68
N ASP A 23 -2.73 1.39 4.57
CA ASP A 23 -3.90 0.57 4.22
C ASP A 23 -5.16 1.21 4.84
N PRO A 24 -6.07 1.78 4.03
CA PRO A 24 -7.28 2.42 4.54
C PRO A 24 -8.25 1.46 5.23
N TYR A 25 -8.16 0.15 4.99
CA TYR A 25 -8.98 -0.83 5.69
C TYR A 25 -8.53 -1.10 7.13
N LEU A 26 -7.31 -0.66 7.49
CA LEU A 26 -6.76 -0.77 8.84
C LEU A 26 -6.80 0.55 9.61
N ASP A 27 -7.28 1.63 8.98
CA ASP A 27 -7.40 2.94 9.59
C ASP A 27 -8.67 3.01 10.48
N ASN A 28 -8.47 2.90 11.79
CA ASN A 28 -9.54 2.98 12.78
C ASN A 28 -10.21 4.37 12.85
N THR A 29 -9.60 5.41 12.30
CA THR A 29 -10.22 6.73 12.19
C THR A 29 -11.23 6.78 11.03
N LEU A 30 -10.97 5.98 9.99
CA LEU A 30 -11.84 5.85 8.83
C LEU A 30 -12.91 4.77 9.04
N ILE A 31 -12.52 3.62 9.56
CA ILE A 31 -13.40 2.49 9.90
C ILE A 31 -13.35 2.31 11.42
N PRO A 32 -14.22 2.98 12.18
CA PRO A 32 -14.21 2.87 13.62
C PRO A 32 -14.48 1.43 14.06
N PRO A 33 -13.74 0.91 15.07
CA PRO A 33 -13.96 -0.44 15.59
C PRO A 33 -15.32 -0.52 16.30
N ILE A 34 -15.97 -1.68 16.18
CA ILE A 34 -17.19 -1.97 16.95
C ILE A 34 -16.80 -2.74 18.21
N PRO A 35 -17.24 -2.31 19.40
CA PRO A 35 -17.10 -3.11 20.61
C PRO A 35 -17.66 -4.52 20.39
N GLU A 36 -16.88 -5.55 20.67
CA GLU A 36 -17.26 -6.93 20.36
C GLU A 36 -18.60 -7.34 20.98
N GLN A 37 -18.92 -6.78 22.16
CA GLN A 37 -20.19 -7.01 22.86
C GLN A 37 -21.39 -6.55 22.03
N TRP A 38 -21.24 -5.51 21.22
CA TRP A 38 -22.32 -4.96 20.39
C TRP A 38 -22.64 -5.83 19.17
N ASN A 39 -21.83 -6.85 18.88
CA ASN A 39 -22.15 -7.87 17.88
C ASN A 39 -23.01 -9.01 18.44
N LYS A 40 -23.29 -9.04 19.75
CA LYS A 40 -24.05 -10.09 20.42
C LYS A 40 -25.48 -9.62 20.65
N GLU A 41 -26.45 -10.31 20.05
CA GLU A 41 -27.87 -9.98 20.16
C GLU A 41 -28.34 -9.95 21.61
N ASP A 42 -28.02 -10.99 22.40
CA ASP A 42 -28.31 -11.07 23.84
C ASP A 42 -27.77 -9.86 24.65
N TYR A 43 -26.67 -9.25 24.22
CA TYR A 43 -26.10 -8.08 24.90
C TYR A 43 -26.91 -6.82 24.57
N LEU A 44 -27.28 -6.63 23.30
CA LEU A 44 -28.10 -5.50 22.86
C LEU A 44 -29.54 -5.58 23.39
N GLU A 45 -30.09 -6.78 23.57
CA GLU A 45 -31.38 -6.98 24.23
C GLU A 45 -31.36 -6.55 25.70
N LYS A 46 -30.25 -6.82 26.40
CA LYS A 46 -30.04 -6.41 27.81
C LYS A 46 -29.66 -4.94 27.95
N HIS A 47 -29.18 -4.32 26.88
CA HIS A 47 -28.70 -2.94 26.84
C HIS A 47 -29.27 -2.19 25.63
N PRO A 48 -30.59 -1.90 25.61
CA PRO A 48 -31.25 -1.26 24.47
C PRO A 48 -30.69 0.15 24.16
N GLU A 49 -30.06 0.81 25.13
CA GLU A 49 -29.35 2.09 24.95
C GLU A 49 -28.22 2.03 23.91
N PHE A 50 -27.63 0.84 23.71
CA PHE A 50 -26.56 0.64 22.72
C PHE A 50 -27.08 0.23 21.35
N LYS A 51 -28.36 -0.16 21.22
CA LYS A 51 -28.91 -0.63 19.94
C LYS A 51 -28.82 0.44 18.85
N GLN A 52 -29.27 1.66 19.16
CA GLN A 52 -29.18 2.78 18.22
C GLN A 52 -27.72 3.17 17.90
N GLN A 53 -26.84 3.15 18.90
CA GLN A 53 -25.42 3.46 18.70
C GLN A 53 -24.72 2.42 17.81
N ALA A 54 -25.05 1.14 18.00
CA ALA A 54 -24.55 0.05 17.17
C ALA A 54 -25.05 0.15 15.73
N GLU A 55 -26.33 0.47 15.52
CA GLU A 55 -26.91 0.70 14.19
C GLU A 55 -26.23 1.88 13.48
N GLU A 56 -26.08 3.02 14.16
CA GLU A 56 -25.40 4.20 13.61
C GLU A 56 -23.93 3.93 13.28
N LEU A 57 -23.22 3.21 14.15
CA LEU A 57 -21.82 2.85 13.94
C LEU A 57 -21.67 1.87 12.77
N ASN A 58 -22.54 0.87 12.67
CA ASN A 58 -22.58 -0.05 11.52
C ASN A 58 -22.84 0.69 10.21
N LYS A 59 -23.78 1.64 10.20
CA LYS A 59 -24.06 2.47 9.03
C LYS A 59 -22.83 3.29 8.61
N LYS A 60 -22.17 3.98 9.55
CA LYS A 60 -20.94 4.74 9.28
C LYS A 60 -19.84 3.87 8.70
N ARG A 61 -19.66 2.66 9.24
CA ARG A 61 -18.66 1.70 8.73
C ARG A 61 -19.01 1.23 7.32
N ALA A 62 -20.28 0.93 7.04
CA ALA A 62 -20.72 0.54 5.71
C ALA A 62 -20.46 1.65 4.67
N GLU A 63 -20.79 2.90 5.02
CA GLU A 63 -20.51 4.07 4.19
C GLU A 63 -19.00 4.29 3.97
N ALA A 64 -18.18 4.13 5.01
CA ALA A 64 -16.73 4.23 4.91
C ALA A 64 -16.14 3.13 4.00
N LEU A 65 -16.59 1.88 4.15
CA LEU A 65 -16.17 0.78 3.30
C LEU A 65 -16.56 0.99 1.84
N GLU A 66 -17.77 1.49 1.59
CA GLU A 66 -18.22 1.79 0.22
C GLU A 66 -17.40 2.92 -0.40
N LYS A 67 -17.08 3.95 0.39
CA LYS A 67 -16.16 5.02 -0.03
C LYS A 67 -14.78 4.46 -0.39
N ILE A 68 -14.18 3.60 0.44
CA ILE A 68 -12.86 3.02 0.14
C ILE A 68 -12.90 2.22 -1.16
N LYS A 69 -13.99 1.48 -1.43
CA LYS A 69 -14.13 0.70 -2.67
C LYS A 69 -14.27 1.56 -3.93
N THR A 70 -15.00 2.67 -3.82
CA THR A 70 -15.38 3.50 -4.98
C THR A 70 -14.39 4.64 -5.25
N ASP A 71 -13.70 5.13 -4.22
CA ASP A 71 -12.70 6.17 -4.33
C ASP A 71 -11.42 5.61 -4.96
N LYS A 72 -11.02 6.17 -6.11
CA LYS A 72 -9.86 5.68 -6.87
C LYS A 72 -8.56 5.76 -6.09
N ASP A 73 -8.40 6.74 -5.20
CA ASP A 73 -7.18 6.93 -4.45
C ASP A 73 -7.13 5.96 -3.26
N LEU A 74 -8.23 5.86 -2.51
CA LEU A 74 -8.31 4.93 -1.38
C LEU A 74 -8.29 3.46 -1.84
N ASN A 75 -8.81 3.15 -3.03
CA ASN A 75 -8.77 1.80 -3.60
C ASN A 75 -7.45 1.48 -4.33
N THR A 76 -6.45 2.35 -4.26
CA THR A 76 -5.09 2.07 -4.77
C THR A 76 -4.17 1.84 -3.57
N ILE A 77 -4.16 0.60 -3.07
CA ILE A 77 -3.56 0.23 -1.78
C ILE A 77 -2.19 -0.41 -2.01
N PHE A 78 -1.16 0.42 -2.00
CA PHE A 78 0.23 -0.01 -2.20
C PHE A 78 0.71 -1.00 -1.12
N ALA A 79 0.21 -0.90 0.11
CA ALA A 79 0.59 -1.76 1.22
C ALA A 79 0.26 -3.26 1.00
N ARG A 80 -0.55 -3.57 -0.03
CA ARG A 80 -0.94 -4.93 -0.41
C ARG A 80 -0.24 -5.44 -1.67
N GLU A 81 0.49 -4.57 -2.35
CA GLU A 81 1.26 -4.91 -3.54
C GLU A 81 2.74 -5.08 -3.19
N GLN A 82 3.50 -5.74 -4.06
CA GLN A 82 4.95 -5.86 -3.89
C GLN A 82 5.59 -4.52 -4.29
N CYS A 83 5.84 -3.67 -3.29
CA CYS A 83 6.47 -2.36 -3.44
C CYS A 83 7.79 -2.30 -2.67
N GLU A 84 8.84 -1.80 -3.30
CA GLU A 84 10.14 -1.56 -2.63
C GLU A 84 10.70 -0.19 -2.98
N LEU A 85 11.03 0.59 -1.96
CA LEU A 85 11.64 1.91 -2.08
C LEU A 85 13.05 1.87 -1.50
N LYS A 86 14.06 2.10 -2.32
CA LYS A 86 15.48 2.07 -1.93
C LYS A 86 16.21 3.30 -2.47
N GLU A 87 17.28 3.70 -1.79
CA GLU A 87 18.15 4.79 -2.25
C GLU A 87 19.00 4.33 -3.44
N SER A 88 19.40 5.28 -4.30
CA SER A 88 20.25 5.09 -5.47
C SER A 88 21.53 4.29 -5.20
N SER A 89 22.18 4.57 -4.07
CA SER A 89 23.42 3.93 -3.63
C SER A 89 23.27 2.42 -3.47
N TYR A 90 22.07 1.93 -3.17
CA TYR A 90 21.76 0.50 -3.09
C TYR A 90 22.00 -0.24 -4.41
N TYR A 91 21.73 0.43 -5.52
CA TYR A 91 21.90 -0.10 -6.88
C TYR A 91 23.22 0.31 -7.52
N GLY A 92 24.10 1.00 -6.78
CA GLY A 92 25.36 1.52 -7.30
C GLY A 92 25.20 2.73 -8.23
N PHE A 93 24.07 3.45 -8.16
CA PHE A 93 23.87 4.68 -8.92
C PHE A 93 24.49 5.87 -8.18
N GLU A 94 24.98 6.85 -8.95
CA GLU A 94 25.62 8.07 -8.43
C GLU A 94 24.67 9.28 -8.31
N ASP A 95 23.37 9.10 -8.58
CA ASP A 95 22.39 10.17 -8.40
C ASP A 95 21.86 10.25 -6.96
N ASP A 96 21.39 11.42 -6.53
CA ASP A 96 20.78 11.60 -5.20
C ASP A 96 19.27 11.36 -5.27
N LYS A 97 18.88 10.11 -5.54
CA LYS A 97 17.49 9.70 -5.78
C LYS A 97 17.13 8.43 -5.07
N TYR A 98 15.82 8.19 -5.00
CA TYR A 98 15.27 6.92 -4.57
C TYR A 98 14.55 6.25 -5.73
N TYR A 99 14.57 4.92 -5.73
CA TYR A 99 13.94 4.09 -6.74
C TYR A 99 12.82 3.28 -6.09
N LEU A 100 11.62 3.47 -6.60
CA LEU A 100 10.42 2.72 -6.25
C LEU A 100 10.20 1.64 -7.30
N TYR A 101 10.33 0.38 -6.90
CA TYR A 101 9.85 -0.78 -7.65
C TYR A 101 8.43 -1.13 -7.22
N ILE A 102 7.57 -1.42 -8.20
CA ILE A 102 6.21 -1.93 -7.97
C ILE A 102 5.98 -3.11 -8.91
N LYS A 103 5.54 -4.24 -8.34
CA LYS A 103 5.04 -5.41 -9.09
C LYS A 103 3.58 -5.64 -8.73
N ALA A 104 2.71 -5.38 -9.70
CA ALA A 104 1.26 -5.45 -9.55
C ALA A 104 0.59 -5.79 -10.89
N ASN A 105 -0.74 -5.79 -10.94
CA ASN A 105 -1.46 -5.87 -12.22
C ASN A 105 -1.43 -4.52 -12.97
N GLU A 106 -1.67 -4.53 -14.28
CA GLU A 106 -1.55 -3.33 -15.11
C GLU A 106 -2.54 -2.22 -14.73
N GLU A 107 -3.78 -2.59 -14.41
CA GLU A 107 -4.81 -1.65 -13.95
C GLU A 107 -4.40 -0.90 -12.67
N PHE A 108 -3.79 -1.60 -11.71
CA PHE A 108 -3.25 -0.99 -10.50
C PHE A 108 -2.13 -0.02 -10.86
N LEU A 109 -1.21 -0.44 -11.73
CA LEU A 109 -0.03 0.36 -12.08
C LEU A 109 -0.39 1.64 -12.84
N ASP A 110 -1.47 1.62 -13.62
CA ASP A 110 -1.99 2.80 -14.31
C ASP A 110 -2.63 3.76 -13.30
N ARG A 111 -3.45 3.26 -12.37
CA ARG A 111 -4.01 4.06 -11.27
C ARG A 111 -2.93 4.68 -10.38
N ALA A 112 -1.88 3.91 -10.07
CA ALA A 112 -0.73 4.37 -9.32
C ALA A 112 -0.01 5.51 -10.06
N GLU A 113 0.22 5.37 -11.36
CA GLU A 113 0.86 6.42 -12.16
C GLU A 113 0.03 7.71 -12.22
N ASP A 114 -1.28 7.60 -12.38
CA ASP A 114 -2.20 8.75 -12.33
C ASP A 114 -2.24 9.41 -10.95
N MET A 115 -2.12 8.64 -9.87
CA MET A 115 -1.98 9.19 -8.52
C MET A 115 -0.65 9.91 -8.36
N PHE A 116 0.44 9.31 -8.81
CA PHE A 116 1.77 9.87 -8.73
C PHE A 116 1.86 11.23 -9.43
N LYS A 117 1.33 11.35 -10.66
CA LYS A 117 1.26 12.61 -11.41
C LYS A 117 0.49 13.72 -10.69
N ARG A 118 -0.49 13.37 -9.84
CA ARG A 118 -1.32 14.34 -9.11
C ARG A 118 -0.74 14.74 -7.76
N LYS A 119 -0.12 13.79 -7.04
CA LYS A 119 0.28 13.97 -5.63
C LYS A 119 1.75 14.33 -5.46
N PHE A 120 2.58 14.06 -6.46
CA PHE A 120 4.02 14.20 -6.37
C PHE A 120 4.55 14.92 -7.60
N LYS A 121 5.60 15.71 -7.41
CA LYS A 121 6.22 16.55 -8.44
C LYS A 121 7.41 15.87 -9.11
N THR A 122 8.14 15.03 -8.36
CA THR A 122 9.45 14.52 -8.77
C THR A 122 9.41 13.05 -9.18
N ILE A 123 8.41 12.30 -8.69
CA ILE A 123 8.25 10.89 -9.06
C ILE A 123 7.95 10.75 -10.55
N LYS A 124 8.71 9.89 -11.23
CA LYS A 124 8.53 9.59 -12.65
C LYS A 124 9.08 8.22 -12.99
N ARG A 125 8.68 7.68 -14.13
CA ARG A 125 9.27 6.46 -14.69
C ARG A 125 10.80 6.58 -14.72
N ALA A 126 11.47 5.57 -14.16
CA ALA A 126 12.91 5.43 -14.34
C ALA A 126 13.21 5.16 -15.82
N ASP A 127 14.39 5.54 -16.28
CA ASP A 127 14.86 5.13 -17.60
C ASP A 127 15.03 3.61 -17.67
N ALA A 128 15.03 3.07 -18.89
CA ALA A 128 15.00 1.62 -19.11
C ALA A 128 16.24 0.90 -18.53
N GLU A 129 17.40 1.56 -18.53
CA GLU A 129 18.65 0.99 -18.02
C GLU A 129 18.59 0.85 -16.50
N LYS A 130 18.35 1.95 -15.78
CA LYS A 130 18.24 1.92 -14.32
C LYS A 130 17.08 1.07 -13.85
N GLY A 131 15.95 1.14 -14.54
CA GLY A 131 14.79 0.29 -14.29
C GLY A 131 15.15 -1.21 -14.40
N GLY A 132 15.88 -1.60 -15.44
CA GLY A 132 16.34 -2.97 -15.61
C GLY A 132 17.29 -3.44 -14.49
N ILE A 133 18.20 -2.58 -14.03
CA ILE A 133 19.12 -2.88 -12.92
C ILE A 133 18.35 -3.11 -11.62
N VAL A 134 17.40 -2.22 -11.30
CA VAL A 134 16.56 -2.34 -10.09
C VAL A 134 15.76 -3.64 -10.11
N ILE A 135 15.08 -3.94 -11.22
CA ILE A 135 14.28 -5.18 -11.38
C ILE A 135 15.16 -6.41 -11.19
N LYS A 136 16.31 -6.44 -11.87
CA LYS A 136 17.25 -7.57 -11.78
C LYS A 136 17.69 -7.79 -10.33
N ARG A 137 18.09 -6.72 -9.64
CA ARG A 137 18.60 -6.81 -8.27
C ARG A 137 17.56 -7.36 -7.29
N LEU A 138 16.31 -6.89 -7.39
CA LEU A 138 15.23 -7.37 -6.53
C LEU A 138 14.84 -8.82 -6.82
N ASN A 139 14.81 -9.21 -8.09
CA ASN A 139 14.54 -10.60 -8.45
C ASN A 139 15.66 -11.57 -7.98
N GLU A 140 16.92 -11.13 -8.01
CA GLU A 140 18.04 -11.89 -7.43
C GLU A 140 17.89 -12.03 -5.90
N GLU A 141 17.46 -10.99 -5.20
CA GLU A 141 17.21 -11.02 -3.75
C GLU A 141 16.08 -11.97 -3.38
N GLU A 142 14.95 -11.91 -4.09
CA GLU A 142 13.81 -12.80 -3.90
C GLU A 142 14.22 -14.27 -4.13
N SER A 143 14.99 -14.53 -5.20
CA SER A 143 15.51 -15.85 -5.51
C SER A 143 16.46 -16.39 -4.43
N ASN A 144 17.39 -15.55 -3.95
CA ASN A 144 18.34 -15.92 -2.90
C ASN A 144 17.66 -16.15 -1.55
N ALA A 145 16.67 -15.34 -1.19
CA ALA A 145 15.88 -15.52 0.02
C ALA A 145 15.14 -16.86 -0.01
N ASN A 146 14.50 -17.19 -1.14
CA ASN A 146 13.80 -18.46 -1.31
C ASN A 146 14.75 -19.67 -1.27
N ALA A 147 15.93 -19.56 -1.88
CA ALA A 147 16.96 -20.61 -1.81
C ALA A 147 17.46 -20.82 -0.37
N GLY A 148 17.74 -19.73 0.36
CA GLY A 148 18.20 -19.79 1.76
C GLY A 148 17.18 -20.39 2.73
N VAL A 149 15.89 -20.13 2.53
CA VAL A 149 14.80 -20.77 3.30
C VAL A 149 14.73 -22.27 2.98
N GLY A 150 14.90 -22.67 1.72
CA GLY A 150 14.91 -24.09 1.33
C GLY A 150 16.05 -24.91 1.98
N PHE A 151 17.19 -24.30 2.25
CA PHE A 151 18.31 -24.96 2.95
C PHE A 151 18.14 -25.08 4.47
N LEU A 152 17.29 -24.26 5.10
CA LEU A 152 17.06 -24.28 6.54
C LEU A 152 15.94 -25.24 6.97
N PHE A 153 15.07 -25.65 6.04
CA PHE A 153 13.96 -26.57 6.28
C PHE A 153 14.09 -27.89 5.50
N GLY A 154 15.28 -28.18 4.96
CA GLY A 154 15.62 -29.41 4.24
C GLY A 154 16.38 -30.43 5.08
#